data_AF-A0A4R2P3U7-F1
#
_entry.id   AF-A0A4R2P3U7-F1
#
_cell.length_a   1.000
_cell.length_b   1.000
_cell.length_c   1.000
_cell.angle_alpha   90.00
_cell.angle_beta   90.00
_cell.angle_gamma   90.00
#
_symmetry.space_group_name_H-M   'P 1'
#
loop_
_entity.id
_entity.type
_entity.pdbx_description
1 polymer ?
#
loop_
_entity_poly.entity_id
_entity_poly.type
_entity_poly.pdbx_seq_one_letter_code
_entity_poly.pdbx_strand_id
1 'polypeptide(L)' 'MDKTQLINEIENARHHLFSAAEQYPLCSEQVINLSSYLDRLLNQFEQFERARVN' A
#
# COMPACT_ATOMS: atom_id res chain seq x y z
N MET A 1 -13.61 5.28 0.41
CA MET A 1 -12.71 5.19 1.56
C MET A 1 -12.33 6.61 1.94
N ASP A 2 -12.44 6.98 3.21
CA ASP A 2 -11.97 8.30 3.68
C ASP A 2 -10.43 8.32 3.83
N LYS A 3 -9.83 9.50 4.05
CA LYS A 3 -8.37 9.67 4.16
C LYS A 3 -7.78 8.83 5.29
N THR A 4 -8.45 8.78 6.44
CA THR A 4 -7.96 8.07 7.62
C THR A 4 -7.95 6.56 7.37
N GLN A 5 -9.01 6.04 6.77
CA GLN A 5 -9.10 4.65 6.34
C GLN A 5 -8.01 4.31 5.32
N LEU A 6 -7.75 5.20 4.35
CA LEU A 6 -6.70 4.99 3.35
C LEU A 6 -5.30 4.93 3.97
N ILE A 7 -4.99 5.84 4.90
CA ILE A 7 -3.71 5.83 5.62
C ILE A 7 -3.56 4.54 6.44
N ASN A 8 -4.62 4.13 7.15
CA ASN A 8 -4.58 2.89 7.93
C ASN A 8 -4.36 1.67 7.02
N GLU A 9 -4.99 1.63 5.85
CA GLU A 9 -4.81 0.52 4.91
C GLU A 9 -3.41 0.50 4.29
N ILE A 10 -2.82 1.67 4.00
CA ILE A 10 -1.42 1.79 3.58
C ILE A 10 -0.48 1.20 4.65
N GLU A 11 -0.71 1.56 5.92
CA GLU A 11 0.11 1.07 7.04
C GLU A 11 -0.04 -0.44 7.26
N ASN A 12 -1.25 -0.97 7.11
CA ASN A 12 -1.50 -2.41 7.17
C ASN A 12 -0.81 -3.15 6.02
N ALA A 13 -0.97 -2.66 4.78
CA ALA A 13 -0.32 -3.25 3.61
C ALA A 13 1.21 -3.21 3.73
N ARG A 14 1.78 -2.13 4.27
CA ARG A 14 3.22 -2.03 4.53
C ARG A 14 3.69 -3.07 5.55
N HIS A 15 2.98 -3.23 6.66
CA HIS A 15 3.32 -4.26 7.66
C HIS A 15 3.25 -5.67 7.07
N HIS A 16 2.19 -6.00 6.33
CA HIS A 16 2.06 -7.31 5.69
C HIS A 16 3.16 -7.56 4.65
N LEU A 17 3.51 -6.56 3.85
CA LEU A 17 4.60 -6.66 2.88
C LEU A 17 5.93 -6.94 3.59
N PHE A 18 6.21 -6.23 4.68
CA PHE A 18 7.45 -6.41 5.44
C PHE A 18 7.53 -7.81 6.06
N SER A 19 6.47 -8.25 6.75
CA SER A 19 6.41 -9.61 7.32
C SER A 19 6.49 -10.69 6.24
N ALA A 20 5.93 -10.47 5.05
CA ALA A 20 6.06 -11.40 3.93
C ALA A 20 7.50 -11.42 3.37
N ALA A 21 8.15 -10.26 3.25
CA ALA A 21 9.52 -10.17 2.75
C ALA A 21 10.56 -10.79 3.71
N GLU A 22 10.25 -10.91 5.00
CA GLU A 22 11.07 -11.66 5.96
C GLU A 22 10.98 -13.18 5.76
N GLN A 23 9.84 -13.67 5.26
CA GLN A 23 9.56 -15.10 5.14
C GLN A 23 9.74 -15.65 3.72
N TYR A 24 9.60 -14.79 2.71
CA TYR A 24 9.60 -15.15 1.30
C TYR A 24 10.56 -14.28 0.50
N PRO A 25 11.18 -14.82 -0.57
CA PRO A 25 11.95 -14.02 -1.51
C PRO A 25 11.11 -12.88 -2.11
N LEU A 26 11.77 -11.77 -2.44
CA LEU A 26 11.10 -10.59 -3.02
C LEU A 26 10.38 -10.87 -4.35
N CYS A 27 10.84 -11.88 -5.09
CA CYS A 27 10.21 -12.32 -6.33
C CYS A 27 9.04 -13.28 -6.14
N SER A 28 8.71 -13.64 -4.89
CA SER A 28 7.53 -14.47 -4.62
C SER A 28 6.27 -13.72 -5.03
N GLU A 29 5.31 -14.45 -5.60
CA GLU A 29 4.05 -13.89 -6.05
C GLU A 29 3.32 -13.14 -4.92
N GLN A 30 3.42 -13.65 -3.68
CA GLN A 30 2.83 -13.01 -2.51
C GLN A 30 3.45 -11.63 -2.21
N VAL A 31 4.77 -11.50 -2.24
CA VAL A 31 5.45 -10.22 -2.01
C VAL A 31 5.17 -9.25 -3.17
N ILE A 32 5.18 -9.73 -4.41
CA ILE A 32 4.85 -8.92 -5.61
C ILE A 32 3.41 -8.39 -5.52
N ASN A 33 2.46 -9.23 -5.12
CA ASN A 33 1.06 -8.85 -5.00
C ASN A 33 0.84 -7.82 -3.89
N LEU A 34 1.49 -8.00 -2.73
CA LEU A 34 1.45 -7.04 -1.62
C LEU A 34 2.10 -5.70 -2.00
N SER A 35 3.23 -5.73 -2.71
CA SER A 35 3.87 -4.51 -3.23
C SER A 35 2.95 -3.77 -4.21
N SER A 36 2.39 -4.50 -5.17
CA SER A 36 1.46 -3.95 -6.16
C SER A 36 0.20 -3.37 -5.53
N TYR A 37 -0.28 -3.98 -4.44
CA TYR A 37 -1.42 -3.47 -3.68
C TYR A 37 -1.07 -2.17 -2.95
N LEU A 38 0.09 -2.12 -2.28
CA LEU A 38 0.59 -0.92 -1.62
C LEU A 38 0.74 0.25 -2.61
N ASP A 39 1.29 0.01 -3.80
CA ASP A 39 1.42 1.04 -4.85
C ASP A 39 0.05 1.61 -5.26
N ARG A 40 -0.99 0.77 -5.35
CA ARG A 40 -2.35 1.24 -5.66
C ARG A 40 -2.89 2.17 -4.57
N LEU A 41 -2.67 1.84 -3.30
CA LEU A 41 -3.11 2.68 -2.18
C LEU A 41 -2.36 4.02 -2.15
N LEU A 42 -1.05 4.01 -2.40
CA LEU A 42 -0.24 5.23 -2.48
C LEU A 42 -0.71 6.13 -3.64
N ASN A 43 -1.02 5.56 -4.79
CA ASN A 43 -1.59 6.30 -5.92
C ASN A 43 -2.97 6.90 -5.59
N GLN A 44 -3.83 6.16 -4.88
CA GLN A 44 -5.11 6.69 -4.41
C GLN A 44 -4.91 7.85 -3.43
N PHE A 45 -3.90 7.78 -2.57
CA PHE A 45 -3.58 8.84 -1.62
C PHE A 45 -3.08 10.08 -2.33
N GLU A 46 -2.20 9.92 -3.32
CA GLU A 46 -1.73 11.03 -4.13
C GLU A 46 -2.89 11.73 -4.86
N GLN A 47 -3.82 10.97 -5.44
CA GLN A 47 -5.02 11.53 -6.08
C GLN A 47 -5.88 12.31 -5.08
N PHE A 48 -6.05 11.78 -3.87
CA PHE A 48 -6.78 12.45 -2.80
C PHE A 48 -6.14 13.79 -2.42
N GLU A 49 -4.81 13.85 -2.30
CA GLU A 49 -4.11 15.09 -1.99
C GLU A 49 -4.16 16.09 -3.15
N ARG A 50 -4.01 15.64 -4.41
CA ARG A 50 -4.13 16.50 -5.59
C ARG A 50 -5.53 17.11 -5.73
N ALA A 51 -6.58 16.37 -5.37
CA ALA A 51 -7.95 16.86 -5.40
C ALA A 51 -8.25 17.93 -4.33
N ARG A 52 -7.41 18.07 -3.29
CA ARG A 52 -7.56 19.11 -2.26
C ARG A 52 -6.90 20.45 -2.62
N VAL A 53 -5.99 20.45 -3.59
CA VAL A 53 -5.21 21.64 -3.99
C VAL A 53 -5.89 22.39 -5.15
N ASN A 54 -6.85 21.76 -5.82
CA ASN A 54 -7.73 22.39 -6.82
C ASN A 54 -9.07 22.80 -6.19
#